data_AF-A0A257JUS7-F1
#
_entry.id   AF-A0A257JUS7-F1
#
_cell.length_a   1.000
_cell.length_b   1.000
_cell.length_c   1.000
_cell.angle_alpha   90.00
_cell.angle_beta   90.00
_cell.angle_gamma   90.00
#
_symmetry.space_group_name_H-M   'P 1'
#
loop_
_entity.id
_entity.type
_entity.pdbx_description
1 polymer ?
#
loop_
_entity_poly.entity_id
_entity_poly.type
_entity_poly.pdbx_seq_one_letter_code
_entity_poly.pdbx_strand_id
1 'polypeptide(L)'
;MTATAPAGLASLEARLRQDLDQLGLPAKPWVPVRAEGGTPVLEVAIIGGGMAGLTLSAALSHLGIRARLFDRAPAGFEGPWATTARMETLRSPKELAGPALGFAALTFRAWFEAQWGLAAWAALDKIDRLQWADYLRWYRQVLGIVVGNLQHLESVQPRPDGLVQLALRDEAAGGAQYAVLARHVVLATDRDGLGGPWVPDWARALPRERWVHSGDHWPGEMLRGLRVAVIGGGASAMDAAATALEHGAARVDLLIRRAELPRINKGKGAGNPGMAQGFCTLPDEWKWRFRHYINVQQVPPPHGSTLRVSRHANAHFHLGAGVSGGAQRADGALRLDTAKGPLAADFVIFCTGFRSNWALRPEFAPIAPHVRQWQDRFTPSRDEEDDELAESPDLGPA
;
A
#
# COMPACT_ATOMS: atom_id res chain seq x y z
N MET A 1 -13.98 -34.16 -23.16
CA MET A 1 -14.93 -33.12 -22.71
C MET A 1 -14.51 -31.83 -23.39
N THR A 2 -15.30 -31.33 -24.34
CA THR A 2 -15.07 -30.04 -24.99
C THR A 2 -15.17 -28.95 -23.95
N ALA A 3 -14.08 -28.22 -23.69
CA ALA A 3 -14.09 -27.10 -22.77
C ALA A 3 -15.07 -26.04 -23.31
N THR A 4 -16.13 -25.77 -22.57
CA THR A 4 -17.10 -24.71 -22.89
C THR A 4 -16.34 -23.39 -22.93
N ALA A 5 -16.53 -22.62 -24.00
CA ALA A 5 -15.91 -21.30 -24.12
C ALA A 5 -16.32 -20.40 -22.93
N PRO A 6 -15.42 -19.53 -22.45
CA PRO A 6 -15.73 -18.64 -21.34
C PRO A 6 -16.91 -17.72 -21.69
N ALA A 7 -17.84 -17.53 -20.76
CA ALA A 7 -19.10 -16.81 -20.99
C ALA A 7 -18.94 -15.29 -21.20
N GLY A 8 -17.74 -14.74 -20.97
CA GLY A 8 -17.42 -13.33 -21.14
C GLY A 8 -17.85 -12.45 -19.96
N LEU A 9 -17.24 -11.26 -19.87
CA LEU A 9 -17.54 -10.28 -18.83
C LEU A 9 -19.00 -9.82 -18.85
N ALA A 10 -19.62 -9.70 -20.02
CA ALA A 10 -21.02 -9.28 -20.13
C ALA A 10 -21.98 -10.24 -19.39
N SER A 11 -21.73 -11.55 -19.45
CA SER A 11 -22.52 -12.53 -18.70
C SER A 11 -22.26 -12.44 -17.19
N LEU A 12 -21.01 -12.19 -16.78
CA LEU A 12 -20.66 -11.99 -15.37
C LEU A 12 -21.32 -10.74 -14.80
N GLU A 13 -21.30 -9.64 -15.55
CA GLU A 13 -21.92 -8.36 -15.20
C GLU A 13 -23.45 -8.45 -15.14
N ALA A 14 -24.08 -9.21 -16.04
CA ALA A 14 -25.51 -9.49 -15.96
C ALA A 14 -25.85 -10.26 -14.67
N ARG A 15 -25.06 -11.27 -14.33
CA ARG A 15 -25.23 -12.03 -13.08
C ARG A 15 -25.02 -11.15 -11.85
N LEU A 16 -23.96 -10.34 -11.81
CA LEU A 16 -23.71 -9.42 -10.71
C LEU A 16 -24.88 -8.44 -10.52
N ARG A 17 -25.41 -7.85 -11.60
CA ARG A 17 -26.58 -6.97 -11.52
C ARG A 17 -27.81 -7.68 -10.97
N GLN A 18 -28.05 -8.93 -11.39
CA GLN A 18 -29.14 -9.73 -10.86
C GLN A 18 -28.95 -10.03 -9.37
N ASP A 19 -27.74 -10.43 -8.95
CA ASP A 19 -27.42 -10.71 -7.54
C ASP A 19 -27.64 -9.46 -6.67
N LEU A 20 -27.22 -8.27 -7.14
CA LEU A 20 -27.44 -7.00 -6.44
C LEU A 20 -28.92 -6.61 -6.36
N ASP A 21 -29.68 -6.76 -7.45
CA ASP A 21 -31.12 -6.48 -7.49
C ASP A 21 -31.90 -7.38 -6.52
N GLN A 22 -31.58 -8.68 -6.48
CA GLN A 22 -32.19 -9.64 -5.56
C GLN A 22 -31.90 -9.32 -4.08
N LEU A 23 -30.77 -8.67 -3.79
CA LEU A 23 -30.40 -8.22 -2.45
C LEU A 23 -30.88 -6.80 -2.14
N GLY A 24 -31.53 -6.13 -3.09
CA GLY A 24 -31.98 -4.75 -2.94
C GLY A 24 -30.82 -3.76 -2.79
N LEU A 25 -29.71 -4.00 -3.49
CA LEU A 25 -28.49 -3.19 -3.43
C LEU A 25 -28.33 -2.30 -4.67
N PRO A 26 -27.83 -1.05 -4.49
CA PRO A 26 -27.50 -0.41 -3.22
C PRO A 26 -28.75 -0.12 -2.37
N ALA A 27 -28.61 -0.13 -1.05
CA ALA A 27 -29.73 0.13 -0.16
C ALA A 27 -30.24 1.58 -0.29
N LYS A 28 -31.52 1.80 0.05
CA LYS A 28 -32.12 3.14 0.03
C LYS A 28 -31.35 4.08 0.96
N PRO A 29 -31.06 5.33 0.54
CA PRO A 29 -30.39 6.28 1.40
C PRO A 29 -31.26 6.63 2.60
N TRP A 30 -30.69 6.60 3.80
CA TRP A 30 -31.41 6.86 5.05
C TRP A 30 -30.77 7.96 5.90
N VAL A 31 -29.52 8.35 5.61
CA VAL A 31 -28.85 9.43 6.32
C VAL A 31 -29.50 10.76 5.95
N PRO A 32 -29.99 11.56 6.92
CA PRO A 32 -30.62 12.84 6.63
C PRO A 32 -29.68 13.78 5.86
N VAL A 33 -30.19 14.41 4.80
CA VAL A 33 -29.43 15.44 4.05
C VAL A 33 -29.10 16.59 4.99
N ARG A 34 -27.84 17.03 4.99
CA ARG A 34 -27.38 18.18 5.77
C ARG A 34 -26.71 19.19 4.85
N ALA A 35 -26.97 20.46 5.13
CA ALA A 35 -26.24 21.58 4.58
C ALA A 35 -25.85 22.51 5.72
N GLU A 36 -24.73 23.20 5.56
CA GLU A 36 -24.21 24.16 6.54
C GLU A 36 -23.96 25.48 5.78
N GLY A 37 -24.67 26.55 6.15
CA GLY A 37 -24.59 27.83 5.43
C GLY A 37 -24.87 27.72 3.92
N GLY A 38 -25.77 26.82 3.50
CA GLY A 38 -26.08 26.55 2.09
C GLY A 38 -25.08 25.62 1.38
N THR A 39 -23.99 25.23 2.02
CA THR A 39 -23.02 24.26 1.47
C THR A 39 -23.44 22.83 1.80
N PRO A 40 -23.55 21.92 0.82
CA PRO A 40 -23.85 20.51 1.08
C PRO A 40 -22.79 19.86 1.98
N VAL A 41 -23.23 19.08 2.96
CA VAL A 41 -22.35 18.29 3.83
C VAL A 41 -22.37 16.84 3.38
N LEU A 42 -21.21 16.31 3.01
CA LEU A 42 -21.01 14.91 2.66
C LEU A 42 -21.25 14.02 3.90
N GLU A 43 -21.88 12.86 3.71
CA GLU A 43 -22.04 11.91 4.81
C GLU A 43 -20.69 11.29 5.16
N VAL A 44 -19.94 10.86 4.13
CA VAL A 44 -18.56 10.38 4.23
C VAL A 44 -17.74 10.95 3.08
N ALA A 45 -16.59 11.53 3.38
CA ALA A 45 -15.53 11.78 2.41
C ALA A 45 -14.44 10.71 2.55
N ILE A 46 -14.04 10.10 1.43
CA ILE A 46 -12.98 9.08 1.40
C ILE A 46 -11.81 9.62 0.61
N ILE A 47 -10.63 9.62 1.21
CA ILE A 47 -9.38 10.08 0.58
C ILE A 47 -8.54 8.86 0.21
N GLY A 48 -8.33 8.65 -1.09
CA GLY A 48 -7.70 7.46 -1.67
C GLY A 48 -8.73 6.58 -2.36
N GLY A 49 -8.63 6.48 -3.69
CA GLY A 49 -9.44 5.68 -4.60
C GLY A 49 -8.81 4.34 -4.98
N GLY A 50 -7.77 3.89 -4.24
CA GLY A 50 -7.23 2.53 -4.37
C GLY A 50 -8.20 1.46 -3.86
N MET A 51 -7.74 0.20 -3.81
CA MET A 51 -8.57 -0.96 -3.43
C MET A 51 -9.40 -0.73 -2.14
N ALA A 52 -8.79 -0.19 -1.08
CA ALA A 52 -9.47 0.04 0.19
C ALA A 52 -10.60 1.09 0.06
N GLY A 53 -10.35 2.20 -0.63
CA GLY A 53 -11.34 3.24 -0.86
C GLY A 53 -12.51 2.76 -1.72
N LEU A 54 -12.22 2.04 -2.82
CA LEU A 54 -13.27 1.44 -3.67
C LEU A 54 -14.14 0.47 -2.87
N THR A 55 -13.52 -0.41 -2.08
CA THR A 55 -14.22 -1.40 -1.25
C THR A 55 -15.11 -0.72 -0.22
N LEU A 56 -14.59 0.30 0.46
CA LEU A 56 -15.35 1.06 1.45
C LEU A 56 -16.53 1.81 0.81
N SER A 57 -16.32 2.41 -0.36
CA SER A 57 -17.40 3.08 -1.10
C SER A 57 -18.55 2.13 -1.40
N ALA A 58 -18.25 0.94 -1.90
CA ALA A 58 -19.25 -0.08 -2.21
C ALA A 58 -19.96 -0.55 -0.94
N ALA A 59 -19.21 -0.84 0.13
CA ALA A 59 -19.76 -1.27 1.42
C ALA A 59 -20.71 -0.22 2.03
N LEU A 60 -20.32 1.06 2.03
CA LEU A 60 -21.19 2.15 2.50
C LEU A 60 -22.45 2.31 1.64
N SER A 61 -22.31 2.20 0.32
CA SER A 61 -23.45 2.25 -0.60
C SER A 61 -24.44 1.10 -0.35
N HIS A 62 -23.94 -0.11 -0.05
CA HIS A 62 -24.80 -1.23 0.33
C HIS A 62 -25.53 -1.02 1.66
N LEU A 63 -25.00 -0.14 2.52
CA LEU A 63 -25.65 0.27 3.77
C LEU A 63 -26.56 1.50 3.59
N GLY A 64 -26.68 2.09 2.39
CA GLY A 64 -27.46 3.31 2.17
C GLY A 64 -26.78 4.59 2.67
N ILE A 65 -25.45 4.55 2.83
CA ILE A 65 -24.61 5.69 3.20
C ILE A 65 -23.87 6.18 1.95
N ARG A 66 -23.98 7.48 1.64
CA ARG A 66 -23.38 8.09 0.46
C ARG A 66 -21.97 8.60 0.77
N ALA A 67 -20.99 8.06 0.05
CA ALA A 67 -19.61 8.52 0.11
C ALA A 67 -19.22 9.30 -1.15
N ARG A 68 -18.33 10.28 -1.00
CA ARG A 68 -17.59 10.89 -2.13
C ARG A 68 -16.12 10.57 -1.99
N LEU A 69 -15.54 9.98 -3.04
CA LEU A 69 -14.14 9.56 -3.08
C LEU A 69 -13.30 10.60 -3.81
N PHE A 70 -12.10 10.84 -3.30
CA PHE A 70 -11.11 11.73 -3.89
C PHE A 70 -9.78 10.99 -4.01
N ASP A 71 -9.10 11.13 -5.14
CA ASP A 71 -7.74 10.60 -5.35
C ASP A 71 -6.90 11.59 -6.14
N ARG A 72 -5.63 11.73 -5.77
CA ARG A 72 -4.65 12.56 -6.47
C ARG A 72 -4.24 11.97 -7.83
N ALA A 73 -4.35 10.66 -7.99
CA ALA A 73 -3.95 9.95 -9.20
C ALA A 73 -4.96 10.17 -10.34
N PRO A 74 -4.49 10.11 -11.60
CA PRO A 74 -5.37 9.99 -12.75
C PRO A 74 -6.27 8.75 -12.66
N ALA A 75 -7.42 8.79 -13.34
CA ALA A 75 -8.36 7.69 -13.38
C ALA A 75 -7.70 6.40 -13.89
N GLY A 76 -7.85 5.30 -13.14
CA GLY A 76 -7.29 4.00 -13.48
C GLY A 76 -5.84 3.79 -13.02
N PHE A 77 -5.24 4.75 -12.33
CA PHE A 77 -3.89 4.67 -11.75
C PHE A 77 -3.88 4.85 -10.23
N GLU A 78 -5.04 4.70 -9.58
CA GLU A 78 -5.19 4.80 -8.14
C GLU A 78 -4.47 3.65 -7.43
N GLY A 79 -3.77 3.98 -6.34
CA GLY A 79 -2.98 3.02 -5.59
C GLY A 79 -1.71 2.53 -6.32
N PRO A 80 -1.04 1.50 -5.79
CA PRO A 80 0.34 1.18 -6.17
C PRO A 80 0.43 0.27 -7.41
N TRP A 81 -0.65 -0.45 -7.75
CA TRP A 81 -0.58 -1.63 -8.62
C TRP A 81 -0.07 -1.34 -10.02
N ALA A 82 -0.46 -0.22 -10.63
CA ALA A 82 0.02 0.20 -11.95
C ALA A 82 1.05 1.35 -11.88
N THR A 83 1.54 1.69 -10.68
CA THR A 83 2.38 2.88 -10.45
C THR A 83 3.73 2.49 -9.83
N THR A 84 3.80 2.34 -8.51
CA THR A 84 5.06 2.16 -7.76
C THR A 84 5.36 0.69 -7.45
N ALA A 85 4.38 -0.20 -7.53
CA ALA A 85 4.57 -1.63 -7.30
C ALA A 85 5.42 -2.27 -8.40
N ARG A 86 6.40 -3.10 -8.00
CA ARG A 86 7.41 -3.70 -8.91
C ARG A 86 7.41 -5.24 -8.93
N MET A 87 6.53 -5.88 -8.16
CA MET A 87 6.35 -7.34 -8.23
C MET A 87 5.62 -7.73 -9.52
N GLU A 88 6.00 -8.87 -10.10
CA GLU A 88 5.28 -9.46 -11.23
C GLU A 88 3.89 -9.94 -10.80
N THR A 89 3.81 -10.61 -9.64
CA THR A 89 2.56 -11.18 -9.12
C THR A 89 2.24 -10.66 -7.73
N LEU A 90 0.96 -10.75 -7.34
CA LEU A 90 0.54 -10.62 -5.95
C LEU A 90 1.21 -11.69 -5.07
N ARG A 91 1.30 -11.40 -3.77
CA ARG A 91 1.94 -12.27 -2.76
C ARG A 91 0.93 -13.07 -1.93
N SER A 92 -0.35 -12.82 -2.17
CA SER A 92 -1.48 -13.52 -1.58
C SER A 92 -1.83 -14.77 -2.39
N PRO A 93 -2.43 -15.79 -1.76
CA PRO A 93 -3.11 -16.87 -2.49
C PRO A 93 -4.13 -16.29 -3.47
N LYS A 94 -4.23 -16.86 -4.67
CA LYS A 94 -5.18 -16.40 -5.71
C LYS A 94 -6.63 -16.54 -5.25
N GLU A 95 -6.89 -17.46 -4.32
CA GLU A 95 -8.23 -17.80 -3.81
C GLU A 95 -8.80 -16.76 -2.84
N LEU A 96 -8.00 -15.78 -2.37
CA LEU A 96 -8.53 -14.73 -1.51
C LEU A 96 -9.56 -13.88 -2.29
N ALA A 97 -10.75 -13.73 -1.70
CA ALA A 97 -11.85 -12.97 -2.31
C ALA A 97 -11.54 -11.47 -2.49
N GLY A 98 -10.60 -10.93 -1.70
CA GLY A 98 -10.20 -9.53 -1.79
C GLY A 98 -11.38 -8.57 -1.55
N PRO A 99 -11.61 -7.57 -2.43
CA PRO A 99 -12.62 -6.52 -2.24
C PRO A 99 -14.05 -6.99 -2.57
N ALA A 100 -14.29 -8.29 -2.74
CA ALA A 100 -15.55 -8.82 -3.26
C ALA A 100 -16.74 -8.71 -2.30
N LEU A 101 -16.58 -8.24 -1.05
CA LEU A 101 -17.66 -8.00 -0.09
C LEU A 101 -18.65 -9.17 0.11
N GLY A 102 -18.20 -10.41 -0.10
CA GLY A 102 -19.04 -11.61 -0.02
C GLY A 102 -19.78 -11.99 -1.32
N PHE A 103 -19.69 -11.19 -2.38
CA PHE A 103 -20.30 -11.48 -3.68
C PHE A 103 -19.39 -12.35 -4.55
N ALA A 104 -19.82 -13.58 -4.83
CA ALA A 104 -19.03 -14.51 -5.66
C ALA A 104 -18.74 -13.95 -7.06
N ALA A 105 -19.74 -13.32 -7.69
CA ALA A 105 -19.63 -12.71 -9.02
C ALA A 105 -18.68 -11.50 -9.06
N LEU A 106 -18.32 -10.93 -7.90
CA LEU A 106 -17.43 -9.78 -7.81
C LEU A 106 -15.98 -10.19 -7.54
N THR A 107 -15.67 -11.49 -7.36
CA THR A 107 -14.31 -11.95 -7.08
C THR A 107 -13.38 -11.84 -8.30
N PHE A 108 -12.08 -11.68 -8.05
CA PHE A 108 -11.07 -11.78 -9.12
C PHE A 108 -11.18 -13.12 -9.87
N ARG A 109 -11.44 -14.22 -9.15
CA ARG A 109 -11.64 -15.53 -9.76
C ARG A 109 -12.77 -15.51 -10.79
N ALA A 110 -13.93 -14.96 -10.44
CA ALA A 110 -15.06 -14.88 -11.36
C ALA A 110 -14.72 -14.00 -12.58
N TRP A 111 -14.06 -12.85 -12.35
CA TRP A 111 -13.58 -11.96 -13.42
C TRP A 111 -12.57 -12.65 -14.35
N PHE A 112 -11.68 -13.48 -13.80
CA PHE A 112 -10.67 -14.21 -14.56
C PHE A 112 -11.29 -15.39 -15.34
N GLU A 113 -12.10 -16.22 -14.69
CA GLU A 113 -12.77 -17.36 -15.35
C GLU A 113 -13.72 -16.91 -16.46
N ALA A 114 -14.37 -15.74 -16.32
CA ALA A 114 -15.22 -15.18 -17.35
C ALA A 114 -14.47 -14.81 -18.64
N GLN A 115 -13.15 -14.63 -18.59
CA GLN A 115 -12.33 -14.24 -19.75
C GLN A 115 -11.46 -15.39 -20.26
N TRP A 116 -10.83 -16.14 -19.35
CA TRP A 116 -9.85 -17.19 -19.68
C TRP A 116 -10.33 -18.61 -19.36
N GLY A 117 -11.46 -18.76 -18.67
CA GLY A 117 -12.04 -20.06 -18.33
C GLY A 117 -11.36 -20.76 -17.15
N LEU A 118 -11.99 -21.86 -16.70
CA LEU A 118 -11.57 -22.62 -15.52
C LEU A 118 -10.19 -23.28 -15.67
N ALA A 119 -9.84 -23.73 -16.87
CA ALA A 119 -8.53 -24.36 -17.12
C ALA A 119 -7.38 -23.37 -16.90
N ALA A 120 -7.51 -22.14 -17.38
CA ALA A 120 -6.53 -21.09 -17.15
C ALA A 120 -6.45 -20.71 -15.66
N TRP A 121 -7.61 -20.65 -14.97
CA TRP A 121 -7.63 -20.43 -13.52
C TRP A 121 -6.88 -21.53 -12.75
N ALA A 122 -7.06 -22.79 -13.14
CA ALA A 122 -6.37 -23.91 -12.52
C ALA A 122 -4.85 -23.82 -12.71
N ALA A 123 -4.40 -23.40 -13.89
CA ALA A 123 -3.00 -23.24 -14.24
C ALA A 123 -2.32 -22.00 -13.61
N LEU A 124 -3.09 -20.97 -13.25
CA LEU A 124 -2.57 -19.75 -12.63
C LEU A 124 -2.01 -20.06 -11.24
N ASP A 125 -0.72 -19.79 -10.97
CA ASP A 125 -0.18 -19.90 -9.59
C ASP A 125 -0.58 -18.67 -8.76
N LYS A 126 -0.25 -17.48 -9.26
CA LYS A 126 -0.52 -16.20 -8.60
C LYS A 126 -1.05 -15.18 -9.60
N ILE A 127 -1.83 -14.25 -9.07
CA ILE A 127 -2.44 -13.17 -9.84
C ILE A 127 -1.33 -12.20 -10.29
N ASP A 128 -1.26 -11.93 -11.59
CA ASP A 128 -0.39 -10.88 -12.13
C ASP A 128 -0.80 -9.50 -11.58
N ARG A 129 0.20 -8.67 -11.25
CA ARG A 129 -0.02 -7.35 -10.65
C ARG A 129 -0.87 -6.44 -11.52
N LEU A 130 -0.67 -6.44 -12.83
CA LEU A 130 -1.40 -5.57 -13.75
C LEU A 130 -2.80 -6.14 -14.05
N GLN A 131 -2.96 -7.46 -14.10
CA GLN A 131 -4.30 -8.07 -14.11
C GLN A 131 -5.11 -7.72 -12.87
N TRP A 132 -4.47 -7.61 -11.71
CA TRP A 132 -5.15 -7.12 -10.50
C TRP A 132 -5.59 -5.66 -10.65
N ALA A 133 -4.76 -4.81 -11.26
CA ALA A 133 -5.15 -3.43 -11.56
C ALA A 133 -6.34 -3.37 -12.54
N ASP A 134 -6.35 -4.21 -13.58
CA ASP A 134 -7.47 -4.31 -14.53
C ASP A 134 -8.75 -4.80 -13.85
N TYR A 135 -8.65 -5.78 -12.95
CA TYR A 135 -9.76 -6.20 -12.12
C TYR A 135 -10.31 -5.07 -11.24
N LEU A 136 -9.46 -4.24 -10.63
CA LEU A 136 -9.92 -3.08 -9.84
C LEU A 136 -10.59 -1.99 -10.69
N ARG A 137 -10.13 -1.79 -11.94
CA ARG A 137 -10.79 -0.90 -12.90
C ARG A 137 -12.18 -1.43 -13.27
N TRP A 138 -12.27 -2.72 -13.56
CA TRP A 138 -13.54 -3.40 -13.78
C TRP A 138 -14.46 -3.30 -12.56
N TYR A 139 -13.94 -3.58 -11.35
CA TYR A 139 -14.67 -3.48 -10.07
C TYR A 139 -15.29 -2.10 -9.88
N ARG A 140 -14.50 -1.03 -10.11
CA ARG A 140 -14.97 0.36 -10.06
C ARG A 140 -16.13 0.58 -11.04
N GLN A 141 -15.98 0.12 -12.27
CA GLN A 141 -16.97 0.32 -13.33
C GLN A 141 -18.28 -0.41 -13.05
N VAL A 142 -18.24 -1.70 -12.71
CA VAL A 142 -19.45 -2.52 -12.55
C VAL A 142 -20.27 -2.15 -11.32
N LEU A 143 -19.65 -1.52 -10.32
CA LEU A 143 -20.32 -0.98 -9.14
C LEU A 143 -20.69 0.50 -9.29
N GLY A 144 -20.39 1.13 -10.43
CA GLY A 144 -20.70 2.54 -10.67
C GLY A 144 -20.01 3.51 -9.71
N ILE A 145 -18.81 3.17 -9.20
CA ILE A 145 -18.12 3.99 -8.21
C ILE A 145 -17.48 5.21 -8.88
N VAL A 146 -17.92 6.39 -8.45
CA VAL A 146 -17.39 7.67 -8.91
C VAL A 146 -16.26 8.12 -7.99
N VAL A 147 -15.07 8.29 -8.56
CA VAL A 147 -13.89 8.85 -7.89
C VAL A 147 -13.60 10.22 -8.49
N GLY A 148 -13.48 11.23 -7.63
CA GLY A 148 -12.89 12.51 -7.99
C GLY A 148 -11.39 12.33 -8.14
N ASN A 149 -10.95 11.99 -9.35
CA ASN A 149 -9.54 11.88 -9.70
C ASN A 149 -8.89 13.26 -9.85
N LEU A 150 -7.56 13.30 -9.75
CA LEU A 150 -6.77 14.54 -9.80
C LEU A 150 -7.15 15.55 -8.70
N GLN A 151 -7.61 15.05 -7.55
CA GLN A 151 -7.99 15.85 -6.40
C GLN A 151 -6.98 15.65 -5.28
N HIS A 152 -6.18 16.68 -4.99
CA HIS A 152 -5.16 16.64 -3.96
C HIS A 152 -5.72 17.21 -2.65
N LEU A 153 -5.71 16.41 -1.58
CA LEU A 153 -5.99 16.87 -0.23
C LEU A 153 -4.88 17.78 0.29
N GLU A 154 -5.23 18.98 0.73
CA GLU A 154 -4.30 19.96 1.30
C GLU A 154 -4.46 20.12 2.81
N SER A 155 -5.65 19.87 3.36
CA SER A 155 -5.90 19.97 4.80
C SER A 155 -7.14 19.19 5.25
N VAL A 156 -7.06 18.57 6.42
CA VAL A 156 -8.19 18.00 7.17
C VAL A 156 -8.40 18.81 8.44
N GLN A 157 -9.47 19.61 8.47
CA GLN A 157 -9.78 20.49 9.58
C GLN A 157 -11.07 20.06 10.29
N PRO A 158 -10.99 19.43 11.47
CA PRO A 158 -12.16 19.26 12.33
C PRO A 158 -12.69 20.63 12.77
N ARG A 159 -14.01 20.75 12.86
CA ARG A 159 -14.71 21.96 13.28
C ARG A 159 -15.43 21.73 14.62
N PRO A 160 -15.66 22.78 15.42
CA PRO A 160 -16.37 22.68 16.69
C PRO A 160 -17.83 22.17 16.58
N ASP A 161 -18.45 22.29 15.41
CA ASP A 161 -19.81 21.84 15.12
C ASP A 161 -19.91 20.34 14.75
N GLY A 162 -18.82 19.59 14.93
CA GLY A 162 -18.72 18.17 14.63
C GLY A 162 -18.59 17.84 13.14
N LEU A 163 -18.38 18.84 12.28
CA LEU A 163 -18.05 18.63 10.87
C LEU A 163 -16.54 18.59 10.64
N VAL A 164 -16.14 18.06 9.50
CA VAL A 164 -14.76 18.14 9.01
C VAL A 164 -14.76 18.91 7.71
N GLN A 165 -13.92 19.94 7.62
CA GLN A 165 -13.66 20.68 6.40
C GLN A 165 -12.39 20.13 5.75
N LEU A 166 -12.51 19.75 4.49
CA LEU A 166 -11.37 19.32 3.67
C LEU A 166 -11.04 20.44 2.69
N ALA A 167 -9.77 20.86 2.65
CA ALA A 167 -9.25 21.69 1.56
C ALA A 167 -8.71 20.78 0.47
N LEU A 168 -9.16 20.99 -0.76
CA LEU A 168 -8.80 20.19 -1.93
C LEU A 168 -8.30 21.11 -3.03
N ARG A 169 -7.33 20.61 -3.79
CA ARG A 169 -6.83 21.22 -5.02
C ARG A 169 -7.18 20.34 -6.21
N ASP A 170 -7.86 20.94 -7.19
CA ASP A 170 -8.26 20.27 -8.43
C ASP A 170 -7.16 20.45 -9.49
N GLU A 171 -6.33 19.43 -9.65
CA GLU A 171 -5.26 19.43 -10.65
C GLU A 171 -5.82 19.37 -12.09
N ALA A 172 -7.05 18.89 -12.28
CA ALA A 172 -7.73 18.90 -13.58
C ALA A 172 -8.20 20.32 -13.96
N ALA A 173 -8.45 21.17 -12.98
CA ALA A 173 -8.84 22.57 -13.14
C ALA A 173 -7.67 23.55 -12.90
N GLY A 174 -6.44 23.14 -13.25
CA GLY A 174 -5.27 24.02 -13.17
C GLY A 174 -4.83 24.36 -11.75
N GLY A 175 -5.15 23.52 -10.76
CA GLY A 175 -4.80 23.72 -9.37
C GLY A 175 -5.78 24.61 -8.59
N ALA A 176 -7.03 24.73 -9.06
CA ALA A 176 -8.06 25.48 -8.35
C ALA A 176 -8.31 24.88 -6.96
N GLN A 177 -8.28 25.72 -5.92
CA GLN A 177 -8.56 25.30 -4.55
C GLN A 177 -10.04 25.43 -4.23
N TYR A 178 -10.57 24.46 -3.49
CA TYR A 178 -11.95 24.47 -3.00
C TYR A 178 -12.06 23.70 -1.68
N ALA A 179 -13.20 23.84 -1.01
CA ALA A 179 -13.47 23.16 0.25
C ALA A 179 -14.70 22.25 0.14
N VAL A 180 -14.68 21.14 0.87
CA VAL A 180 -15.85 20.30 1.10
C VAL A 180 -16.07 20.09 2.58
N LEU A 181 -17.34 20.02 3.00
CA LEU A 181 -17.73 19.67 4.36
C LEU A 181 -18.16 18.21 4.39
N ALA A 182 -17.75 17.47 5.42
CA ALA A 182 -18.13 16.09 5.64
C ALA A 182 -18.47 15.84 7.11
N ARG A 183 -19.37 14.89 7.37
CA ARG A 183 -19.64 14.38 8.72
C ARG A 183 -18.51 13.44 9.17
N HIS A 184 -18.04 12.60 8.26
CA HIS A 184 -16.94 11.67 8.49
C HIS A 184 -15.91 11.75 7.37
N VAL A 185 -14.64 11.58 7.73
CA VAL A 185 -13.54 11.49 6.78
C VAL A 185 -12.83 10.17 7.01
N VAL A 186 -12.62 9.40 5.95
CA VAL A 186 -11.83 8.17 6.00
C VAL A 186 -10.59 8.33 5.13
N LEU A 187 -9.42 8.10 5.73
CA LEU A 187 -8.13 8.14 5.05
C LEU A 187 -7.77 6.72 4.59
N ALA A 188 -7.88 6.47 3.29
CA ALA A 188 -7.54 5.23 2.62
C ALA A 188 -6.26 5.40 1.76
N THR A 189 -5.24 6.03 2.34
CA THR A 189 -4.06 6.59 1.66
C THR A 189 -2.81 5.70 1.66
N ASP A 190 -2.99 4.36 1.70
CA ASP A 190 -1.91 3.35 1.67
C ASP A 190 -0.88 3.51 2.83
N ARG A 191 0.26 2.82 2.75
CA ARG A 191 1.28 2.73 3.81
C ARG A 191 2.02 4.04 4.08
N ASP A 192 2.17 4.91 3.09
CA ASP A 192 2.72 6.25 3.29
C ASP A 192 1.68 7.19 3.92
N GLY A 193 0.42 6.76 4.02
CA GLY A 193 -0.73 7.54 4.45
C GLY A 193 -0.59 8.30 5.76
N LEU A 194 0.16 7.79 6.75
CA LEU A 194 0.34 8.44 8.07
C LEU A 194 1.79 8.89 8.31
N GLY A 195 2.59 8.98 7.26
CA GLY A 195 3.97 9.42 7.34
C GLY A 195 4.65 9.37 5.98
N GLY A 196 5.70 8.58 5.85
CA GLY A 196 6.37 8.51 4.56
C GLY A 196 7.51 7.51 4.46
N PRO A 197 8.14 7.45 3.27
CA PRO A 197 9.40 6.76 3.06
C PRO A 197 10.40 7.08 4.17
N TRP A 198 10.94 6.04 4.80
CA TRP A 198 11.99 6.23 5.80
C TRP A 198 13.35 5.91 5.20
N VAL A 199 14.30 6.82 5.35
CA VAL A 199 15.72 6.61 5.04
C VAL A 199 16.56 6.98 6.27
N PRO A 200 17.70 6.30 6.51
CA PRO A 200 18.62 6.70 7.57
C PRO A 200 19.13 8.13 7.37
N ASP A 201 19.41 8.84 8.47
CA ASP A 201 19.83 10.25 8.42
C ASP A 201 21.08 10.49 7.56
N TRP A 202 22.02 9.55 7.57
CA TRP A 202 23.24 9.62 6.76
C TRP A 202 22.97 9.60 5.25
N ALA A 203 21.77 9.18 4.79
CA ALA A 203 21.41 9.25 3.38
C ALA A 203 21.44 10.70 2.85
N ARG A 204 21.26 11.70 3.72
CA ARG A 204 21.36 13.13 3.39
C ARG A 204 22.79 13.57 3.01
N ALA A 205 23.80 12.77 3.35
CA ALA A 205 25.19 13.01 2.93
C ALA A 205 25.47 12.53 1.49
N LEU A 206 24.56 11.77 0.89
CA LEU A 206 24.64 11.37 -0.51
C LEU A 206 23.98 12.41 -1.41
N PRO A 207 24.48 12.63 -2.65
CA PRO A 207 23.80 13.45 -3.64
C PRO A 207 22.38 12.93 -3.90
N ARG A 208 21.37 13.81 -3.85
CA ARG A 208 19.94 13.43 -3.90
C ARG A 208 19.59 12.67 -5.17
N GLU A 209 20.21 13.03 -6.29
CA GLU A 209 20.05 12.44 -7.61
C GLU A 209 20.73 11.07 -7.77
N ARG A 210 21.46 10.60 -6.74
CA ARG A 210 22.14 9.31 -6.72
C ARG A 210 21.45 8.27 -5.82
N TRP A 211 20.26 8.58 -5.34
CA TRP A 211 19.46 7.61 -4.61
C TRP A 211 17.96 7.82 -4.78
N VAL A 212 17.20 6.74 -4.54
CA VAL A 212 15.73 6.74 -4.45
C VAL A 212 15.30 5.87 -3.29
N HIS A 213 14.11 6.13 -2.75
CA HIS A 213 13.42 5.15 -1.94
C HIS A 213 12.62 4.19 -2.83
N SER A 214 12.41 2.96 -2.38
CA SER A 214 11.61 1.96 -3.12
C SER A 214 10.14 2.37 -3.32
N GLY A 215 9.65 3.31 -2.52
CA GLY A 215 8.34 3.95 -2.67
C GLY A 215 8.28 5.03 -3.74
N ASP A 216 9.43 5.52 -4.23
CA ASP A 216 9.47 6.56 -5.25
C ASP A 216 9.12 5.97 -6.64
N HIS A 217 8.61 6.85 -7.51
CA HIS A 217 8.56 6.56 -8.94
C HIS A 217 9.94 6.78 -9.56
N TRP A 218 10.45 5.74 -10.21
CA TRP A 218 11.70 5.81 -10.97
C TRP A 218 11.69 4.75 -12.08
N PRO A 219 12.12 5.10 -13.30
CA PRO A 219 12.25 4.17 -14.42
C PRO A 219 13.45 3.24 -14.20
N GLY A 220 13.34 1.95 -14.52
CA GLY A 220 14.44 0.99 -14.34
C GLY A 220 15.64 1.29 -15.24
N GLU A 221 15.39 1.90 -16.40
CA GLU A 221 16.36 2.26 -17.43
C GLU A 221 17.44 3.21 -16.92
N MET A 222 17.14 4.04 -15.92
CA MET A 222 18.12 4.95 -15.32
C MET A 222 19.29 4.22 -14.63
N LEU A 223 19.11 2.93 -14.34
CA LEU A 223 20.09 2.11 -13.63
C LEU A 223 21.00 1.33 -14.58
N ARG A 224 20.78 1.43 -15.89
CA ARG A 224 21.54 0.69 -16.91
C ARG A 224 23.02 0.99 -16.82
N GLY A 225 23.84 -0.05 -16.77
CA GLY A 225 25.30 0.04 -16.69
C GLY A 225 25.84 0.50 -15.34
N LEU A 226 24.98 0.80 -14.35
CA LEU A 226 25.41 1.27 -13.03
C LEU A 226 25.69 0.12 -12.06
N ARG A 227 26.55 0.37 -11.07
CA ARG A 227 26.66 -0.46 -9.86
C ARG A 227 25.64 0.05 -8.85
N VAL A 228 24.60 -0.74 -8.58
CA VAL A 228 23.49 -0.34 -7.72
C VAL A 228 23.59 -1.04 -6.38
N ALA A 229 23.57 -0.28 -5.29
CA ALA A 229 23.40 -0.82 -3.95
C ALA A 229 21.92 -0.78 -3.55
N VAL A 230 21.36 -1.91 -3.15
CA VAL A 230 20.00 -2.02 -2.63
C VAL A 230 20.07 -2.27 -1.13
N ILE A 231 19.58 -1.33 -0.33
CA ILE A 231 19.64 -1.41 1.14
C ILE A 231 18.32 -1.98 1.66
N GLY A 232 18.36 -3.24 2.10
CA GLY A 232 17.21 -3.97 2.60
C GLY A 232 17.21 -5.43 2.17
N GLY A 233 16.49 -6.27 2.92
CA GLY A 233 16.33 -7.71 2.62
C GLY A 233 14.88 -8.17 2.53
N GLY A 234 13.95 -7.22 2.49
CA GLY A 234 12.52 -7.48 2.40
C GLY A 234 12.04 -7.60 0.95
N ALA A 235 10.72 -7.62 0.80
CA ALA A 235 10.09 -7.82 -0.50
C ALA A 235 10.38 -6.69 -1.51
N SER A 236 10.32 -5.43 -1.07
CA SER A 236 10.67 -4.29 -1.92
C SER A 236 12.13 -4.29 -2.36
N ALA A 237 13.04 -4.83 -1.54
CA ALA A 237 14.45 -4.96 -1.91
C ALA A 237 14.63 -5.96 -3.05
N MET A 238 13.97 -7.11 -2.99
CA MET A 238 14.03 -8.09 -4.08
C MET A 238 13.43 -7.56 -5.37
N ASP A 239 12.26 -6.90 -5.31
CA ASP A 239 11.64 -6.38 -6.53
C ASP A 239 12.43 -5.20 -7.13
N ALA A 240 13.01 -4.32 -6.30
CA ALA A 240 13.86 -3.24 -6.79
C ALA A 240 15.17 -3.77 -7.39
N ALA A 241 15.82 -4.74 -6.72
CA ALA A 241 17.03 -5.38 -7.23
C ALA A 241 16.76 -6.11 -8.56
N ALA A 242 15.67 -6.89 -8.64
CA ALA A 242 15.26 -7.56 -9.86
C ALA A 242 15.01 -6.55 -10.98
N THR A 243 14.27 -5.46 -10.69
CA THR A 243 14.02 -4.40 -11.68
C THR A 243 15.33 -3.80 -12.20
N ALA A 244 16.29 -3.49 -11.32
CA ALA A 244 17.58 -2.95 -11.72
C ALA A 244 18.37 -3.92 -12.61
N LEU A 245 18.41 -5.20 -12.24
CA LEU A 245 19.07 -6.26 -13.00
C LEU A 245 18.44 -6.46 -14.38
N GLU A 246 17.12 -6.54 -14.45
CA GLU A 246 16.34 -6.74 -15.67
C GLU A 246 16.49 -5.56 -16.65
N HIS A 247 16.75 -4.35 -16.16
CA HIS A 247 17.00 -3.16 -16.99
C HIS A 247 18.49 -2.92 -17.31
N GLY A 248 19.36 -3.88 -16.95
CA GLY A 248 20.75 -3.91 -17.37
C GLY A 248 21.71 -3.16 -16.45
N ALA A 249 21.44 -3.08 -15.14
CA ALA A 249 22.45 -2.67 -14.17
C ALA A 249 23.71 -3.54 -14.31
N ALA A 250 24.90 -2.91 -14.25
CA ALA A 250 26.15 -3.65 -14.40
C ALA A 250 26.40 -4.59 -13.21
N ARG A 251 26.01 -4.17 -12.01
CA ARG A 251 26.13 -4.96 -10.77
C ARG A 251 25.06 -4.53 -9.78
N VAL A 252 24.49 -5.47 -9.05
CA VAL A 252 23.56 -5.17 -7.95
C VAL A 252 24.03 -5.82 -6.65
N ASP A 253 24.26 -4.99 -5.64
CA ASP A 253 24.64 -5.42 -4.29
C ASP A 253 23.47 -5.26 -3.33
N LEU A 254 22.86 -6.37 -2.91
CA LEU A 254 21.83 -6.37 -1.87
C LEU A 254 22.49 -6.36 -0.48
N LEU A 255 22.41 -5.22 0.21
CA LEU A 255 23.00 -5.01 1.53
C LEU A 255 21.96 -5.28 2.61
N ILE A 256 22.15 -6.40 3.31
CA ILE A 256 21.17 -6.96 4.23
C ILE A 256 21.78 -7.00 5.63
N ARG A 257 21.21 -6.22 6.56
CA ARG A 257 21.66 -6.13 7.95
C ARG A 257 21.72 -7.48 8.67
N ARG A 258 20.74 -8.35 8.43
CA ARG A 258 20.61 -9.62 9.14
C ARG A 258 21.58 -10.67 8.60
N ALA A 259 22.06 -11.54 9.49
CA ALA A 259 22.94 -12.65 9.12
C ALA A 259 22.23 -13.72 8.28
N GLU A 260 20.91 -13.89 8.46
CA GLU A 260 20.11 -14.87 7.72
C GLU A 260 18.77 -14.27 7.29
N LEU A 261 18.26 -14.72 6.12
CA LEU A 261 16.90 -14.39 5.69
C LEU A 261 15.89 -15.32 6.35
N PRO A 262 14.76 -14.81 6.88
CA PRO A 262 13.69 -15.67 7.36
C PRO A 262 13.15 -16.50 6.21
N ARG A 263 12.76 -17.75 6.51
CA ARG A 263 12.20 -18.71 5.55
C ARG A 263 10.71 -18.97 5.76
N ILE A 264 10.19 -18.61 6.93
CA ILE A 264 8.81 -18.85 7.33
C ILE A 264 8.13 -17.51 7.58
N ASN A 265 7.00 -17.27 6.94
CA ASN A 265 6.18 -16.10 7.22
C ASN A 265 5.27 -16.38 8.41
N LYS A 266 5.75 -16.04 9.61
CA LYS A 266 5.00 -16.27 10.87
C LYS A 266 3.73 -15.42 10.96
N GLY A 267 3.70 -14.26 10.31
CA GLY A 267 2.51 -13.40 10.25
C GLY A 267 1.33 -14.00 9.48
N LYS A 268 1.55 -14.98 8.58
CA LYS A 268 0.44 -15.60 7.82
C LYS A 268 -0.57 -16.33 8.70
N GLY A 269 -0.16 -16.86 9.86
CA GLY A 269 -1.09 -17.51 10.79
C GLY A 269 -2.17 -16.56 11.35
N ALA A 270 -1.88 -15.25 11.38
CA ALA A 270 -2.79 -14.21 11.82
C ALA A 270 -3.81 -13.77 10.75
N GLY A 271 -3.76 -14.34 9.53
CA GLY A 271 -4.61 -13.95 8.41
C GLY A 271 -6.02 -14.54 8.40
N ASN A 272 -6.65 -14.71 9.57
CA ASN A 272 -7.99 -15.28 9.70
C ASN A 272 -9.01 -14.26 10.27
N PRO A 273 -10.33 -14.45 10.06
CA PRO A 273 -11.35 -13.52 10.54
C PRO A 273 -11.35 -13.31 12.06
N GLY A 274 -11.04 -14.35 12.84
CA GLY A 274 -10.98 -14.26 14.29
C GLY A 274 -9.92 -13.27 14.77
N MET A 275 -8.74 -13.28 14.14
CA MET A 275 -7.71 -12.27 14.40
C MET A 275 -8.14 -10.90 13.84
N ALA A 276 -8.62 -10.84 12.59
CA ALA A 276 -8.97 -9.56 11.96
C ALA A 276 -10.05 -8.78 12.71
N GLN A 277 -11.06 -9.48 13.24
CA GLN A 277 -12.18 -8.87 13.98
C GLN A 277 -11.93 -8.82 15.49
N GLY A 278 -11.21 -9.78 16.05
CA GLY A 278 -10.97 -9.89 17.49
C GLY A 278 -9.71 -9.17 18.00
N PHE A 279 -8.80 -8.74 17.12
CA PHE A 279 -7.55 -8.11 17.57
C PHE A 279 -7.80 -6.85 18.42
N CYS A 280 -8.81 -6.04 18.07
CA CYS A 280 -9.13 -4.82 18.82
C CYS A 280 -9.61 -5.11 20.25
N THR A 281 -10.17 -6.30 20.51
CA THR A 281 -10.66 -6.70 21.84
C THR A 281 -9.58 -7.35 22.70
N LEU A 282 -8.38 -7.58 22.16
CA LEU A 282 -7.27 -8.12 22.96
C LEU A 282 -6.82 -7.09 24.02
N PRO A 283 -6.35 -7.57 25.19
CA PRO A 283 -5.60 -6.73 26.12
C PRO A 283 -4.38 -6.11 25.41
N ASP A 284 -3.98 -4.93 25.87
CA ASP A 284 -2.90 -4.17 25.24
C ASP A 284 -1.58 -4.93 25.26
N GLU A 285 -1.28 -5.67 26.34
CA GLU A 285 -0.08 -6.51 26.39
C GLU A 285 -0.05 -7.56 25.28
N TRP A 286 -1.22 -8.09 24.90
CA TRP A 286 -1.32 -9.07 23.82
C TRP A 286 -1.25 -8.41 22.45
N LYS A 287 -1.90 -7.25 22.26
CA LYS A 287 -1.77 -6.46 21.02
C LYS A 287 -0.31 -6.15 20.72
N TRP A 288 0.41 -5.66 21.74
CA TRP A 288 1.83 -5.35 21.66
C TRP A 288 2.65 -6.60 21.37
N ARG A 289 2.52 -7.65 22.20
CA ARG A 289 3.29 -8.90 22.07
C ARG A 289 3.13 -9.55 20.70
N PHE A 290 1.90 -9.65 20.18
CA PHE A 290 1.65 -10.24 18.87
C PHE A 290 2.37 -9.46 17.77
N ARG A 291 2.25 -8.14 17.78
CA ARG A 291 2.84 -7.31 16.72
C ARG A 291 4.36 -7.22 16.86
N HIS A 292 4.89 -7.05 18.07
CA HIS A 292 6.32 -7.08 18.35
C HIS A 292 6.95 -8.40 17.86
N TYR A 293 6.33 -9.54 18.19
CA TYR A 293 6.79 -10.84 17.69
C TYR A 293 6.83 -10.90 16.16
N ILE A 294 5.80 -10.42 15.45
CA ILE A 294 5.80 -10.39 13.98
C ILE A 294 6.92 -9.47 13.44
N ASN A 295 7.12 -8.30 14.06
CA ASN A 295 8.16 -7.34 13.68
C ASN A 295 9.57 -7.91 13.86
N VAL A 296 9.84 -8.60 14.99
CA VAL A 296 11.12 -9.26 15.26
C VAL A 296 11.38 -10.43 14.32
N GLN A 297 10.36 -11.26 14.07
CA GLN A 297 10.50 -12.46 13.23
C GLN A 297 10.64 -12.11 11.75
N GLN A 298 10.07 -10.98 11.35
CA GLN A 298 10.13 -10.42 10.00
C GLN A 298 9.50 -11.33 8.93
N VAL A 299 9.18 -10.73 7.79
CA VAL A 299 8.58 -11.45 6.66
C VAL A 299 9.69 -11.92 5.71
N PRO A 300 9.68 -13.20 5.26
CA PRO A 300 10.60 -13.67 4.22
C PRO A 300 10.41 -12.86 2.93
N PRO A 301 11.50 -12.57 2.17
CA PRO A 301 11.34 -12.06 0.83
C PRO A 301 10.52 -13.05 -0.02
N PRO A 302 9.62 -12.59 -0.91
CA PRO A 302 8.78 -13.47 -1.70
C PRO A 302 9.64 -14.38 -2.57
N HIS A 303 9.30 -15.67 -2.59
CA HIS A 303 10.04 -16.67 -3.36
C HIS A 303 10.23 -16.26 -4.84
N GLY A 304 9.15 -15.83 -5.52
CA GLY A 304 9.22 -15.39 -6.91
C GLY A 304 10.17 -14.20 -7.12
N SER A 305 10.10 -13.18 -6.26
CA SER A 305 11.01 -12.03 -6.31
C SER A 305 12.46 -12.43 -6.06
N THR A 306 12.72 -13.36 -5.13
CA THR A 306 14.07 -13.87 -4.87
C THR A 306 14.62 -14.61 -6.10
N LEU A 307 13.79 -15.43 -6.77
CA LEU A 307 14.18 -16.12 -8.00
C LEU A 307 14.46 -15.16 -9.16
N ARG A 308 13.70 -14.07 -9.28
CA ARG A 308 13.99 -13.00 -10.25
C ARG A 308 15.38 -12.41 -10.07
N VAL A 309 15.86 -12.27 -8.83
CA VAL A 309 17.21 -11.78 -8.54
C VAL A 309 18.25 -12.88 -8.77
N SER A 310 18.05 -14.07 -8.21
CA SER A 310 19.09 -15.11 -8.15
C SER A 310 19.48 -15.72 -9.50
N ARG A 311 18.70 -15.49 -10.56
CA ARG A 311 19.04 -15.92 -11.92
C ARG A 311 20.14 -15.07 -12.59
N HIS A 312 20.51 -13.94 -12.00
CA HIS A 312 21.51 -13.02 -12.56
C HIS A 312 22.89 -13.25 -11.91
N ALA A 313 23.91 -13.47 -12.72
CA ALA A 313 25.29 -13.68 -12.25
C ALA A 313 25.92 -12.44 -11.60
N ASN A 314 25.39 -11.24 -11.89
CA ASN A 314 25.85 -9.96 -11.36
C ASN A 314 25.00 -9.46 -10.17
N ALA A 315 24.21 -10.33 -9.55
CA ALA A 315 23.52 -10.09 -8.29
C ALA A 315 24.32 -10.64 -7.10
N HIS A 316 24.59 -9.81 -6.10
CA HIS A 316 25.39 -10.18 -4.93
C HIS A 316 24.61 -9.94 -3.63
N PHE A 317 24.44 -10.99 -2.84
CA PHE A 317 23.77 -10.93 -1.55
C PHE A 317 24.80 -10.78 -0.43
N HIS A 318 24.71 -9.66 0.31
CA HIS A 318 25.58 -9.38 1.44
C HIS A 318 24.77 -9.45 2.73
N LEU A 319 24.65 -10.65 3.29
CA LEU A 319 24.07 -10.86 4.62
C LEU A 319 25.01 -10.36 5.71
N GLY A 320 24.48 -9.89 6.84
CA GLY A 320 25.27 -9.28 7.91
C GLY A 320 25.97 -7.99 7.51
N ALA A 321 25.58 -7.35 6.39
CA ALA A 321 26.18 -6.13 5.87
C ALA A 321 25.29 -4.93 6.19
N GLY A 322 25.05 -4.68 7.48
CA GLY A 322 24.36 -3.46 7.91
C GLY A 322 25.12 -2.22 7.44
N VAL A 323 24.40 -1.24 6.90
CA VAL A 323 24.98 0.02 6.39
C VAL A 323 24.79 1.12 7.45
N SER A 324 25.87 1.75 7.86
CA SER A 324 25.88 2.78 8.91
C SER A 324 26.16 4.20 8.38
N GLY A 325 26.62 4.32 7.14
CA GLY A 325 26.98 5.61 6.55
C GLY A 325 27.23 5.52 5.06
N GLY A 326 27.35 6.69 4.44
CA GLY A 326 27.80 6.79 3.06
C GLY A 326 28.23 8.21 2.70
N ALA A 327 29.10 8.33 1.72
CA ALA A 327 29.59 9.61 1.21
C ALA A 327 29.98 9.48 -0.26
N GLN A 328 29.99 10.61 -0.97
CA GLN A 328 30.58 10.67 -2.31
C GLN A 328 32.11 10.73 -2.19
N ARG A 329 32.80 9.92 -2.99
CA ARG A 329 34.26 9.91 -3.12
C ARG A 329 34.70 10.98 -4.13
N ALA A 330 35.99 11.32 -4.09
CA ALA A 330 36.59 12.27 -5.03
C ALA A 330 36.52 11.82 -6.51
N ASP A 331 36.45 10.52 -6.77
CA ASP A 331 36.28 9.93 -8.11
C ASP A 331 34.81 9.88 -8.57
N GLY A 332 33.90 10.47 -7.79
CA GLY A 332 32.47 10.55 -8.10
C GLY A 332 31.65 9.33 -7.68
N ALA A 333 32.29 8.20 -7.35
CA ALA A 333 31.59 7.01 -6.86
C ALA A 333 31.06 7.20 -5.43
N LEU A 334 29.97 6.53 -5.08
CA LEU A 334 29.49 6.48 -3.72
C LEU A 334 30.28 5.42 -2.94
N ARG A 335 30.70 5.76 -1.71
CA ARG A 335 31.17 4.80 -0.71
C ARG A 335 30.05 4.59 0.30
N LEU A 336 29.70 3.33 0.53
CA LEU A 336 28.81 2.91 1.62
C LEU A 336 29.62 2.20 2.70
N ASP A 337 29.45 2.62 3.94
CA ASP A 337 30.09 2.02 5.10
C ASP A 337 29.23 0.86 5.60
N THR A 338 29.73 -0.36 5.39
CA THR A 338 29.03 -1.57 5.80
C THR A 338 29.78 -2.27 6.93
N ALA A 339 29.07 -3.09 7.71
CA ALA A 339 29.66 -3.95 8.73
C ALA A 339 30.70 -4.95 8.20
N LYS A 340 30.79 -5.13 6.87
CA LYS A 340 31.77 -5.99 6.19
C LYS A 340 32.85 -5.21 5.44
N GLY A 341 32.98 -3.90 5.71
CA GLY A 341 33.89 -2.99 5.02
C GLY A 341 33.19 -2.10 4.00
N PRO A 342 33.89 -1.11 3.44
CA PRO A 342 33.31 -0.15 2.51
C PRO A 342 32.96 -0.80 1.17
N LEU A 343 31.82 -0.43 0.60
CA LEU A 343 31.36 -0.87 -0.73
C LEU A 343 31.18 0.34 -1.66
N ALA A 344 31.68 0.23 -2.89
CA ALA A 344 31.52 1.26 -3.91
C ALA A 344 30.26 1.01 -4.75
N ALA A 345 29.46 2.04 -4.97
CA ALA A 345 28.28 2.03 -5.83
C ALA A 345 28.17 3.33 -6.61
N ASP A 346 27.36 3.34 -7.67
CA ASP A 346 27.04 4.53 -8.45
C ASP A 346 25.63 5.05 -8.10
N PHE A 347 24.76 4.17 -7.58
CA PHE A 347 23.39 4.50 -7.19
C PHE A 347 22.93 3.69 -5.98
N VAL A 348 22.06 4.27 -5.14
CA VAL A 348 21.48 3.58 -3.97
C VAL A 348 19.95 3.52 -4.08
N ILE A 349 19.39 2.33 -3.85
CA ILE A 349 17.95 2.15 -3.63
C ILE A 349 17.71 1.81 -2.17
N PHE A 350 17.05 2.71 -1.45
CA PHE A 350 16.63 2.48 -0.08
C PHE A 350 15.33 1.68 -0.06
N CYS A 351 15.40 0.43 0.40
CA CYS A 351 14.26 -0.45 0.61
C CYS A 351 13.99 -0.61 2.11
N THR A 352 13.97 0.53 2.80
CA THR A 352 14.04 0.66 4.25
C THR A 352 12.69 0.87 4.93
N GLY A 353 11.60 0.86 4.15
CA GLY A 353 10.24 0.83 4.66
C GLY A 353 9.65 2.22 4.84
N PHE A 354 8.58 2.30 5.63
CA PHE A 354 7.84 3.52 5.90
C PHE A 354 7.72 3.66 7.41
N ARG A 355 7.61 4.90 7.90
CA ARG A 355 7.32 5.18 9.31
C ARG A 355 6.11 6.09 9.43
N SER A 356 5.38 5.90 10.52
CA SER A 356 4.40 6.88 10.99
C SER A 356 5.14 8.15 11.38
N ASN A 357 4.82 9.26 10.72
CA ASN A 357 5.38 10.55 11.06
C ASN A 357 4.45 11.63 10.51
N TRP A 358 3.58 12.12 11.37
CA TRP A 358 2.58 13.13 11.02
C TRP A 358 3.20 14.43 10.49
N ALA A 359 4.44 14.77 10.86
CA ALA A 359 5.13 15.94 10.34
C ALA A 359 5.45 15.84 8.83
N LEU A 360 5.47 14.62 8.26
CA LEU A 360 5.62 14.40 6.82
C LEU A 360 4.30 14.56 6.05
N ARG A 361 3.18 14.76 6.75
CA ARG A 361 1.83 14.88 6.19
C ARG A 361 1.24 16.24 6.57
N PRO A 362 1.64 17.34 5.91
CA PRO A 362 1.18 18.69 6.25
C PRO A 362 -0.34 18.83 6.21
N GLU A 363 -1.04 18.04 5.40
CA GLU A 363 -2.50 18.00 5.35
C GLU A 363 -3.16 17.56 6.67
N PHE A 364 -2.40 16.94 7.58
CA PHE A 364 -2.87 16.53 8.89
C PHE A 364 -2.36 17.42 10.02
N ALA A 365 -1.69 18.53 9.73
CA ALA A 365 -1.23 19.47 10.76
C ALA A 365 -2.33 19.88 11.76
N PRO A 366 -3.61 20.07 11.37
CA PRO A 366 -4.67 20.40 12.33
C PRO A 366 -5.06 19.26 13.27
N ILE A 367 -4.79 18.01 12.91
CA ILE A 367 -5.18 16.83 13.72
C ILE A 367 -3.99 16.17 14.41
N ALA A 368 -2.77 16.32 13.88
CA ALA A 368 -1.57 15.66 14.37
C ALA A 368 -1.32 15.86 15.88
N PRO A 369 -1.47 17.07 16.47
CA PRO A 369 -1.29 17.28 17.92
C PRO A 369 -2.33 16.56 18.79
N HIS A 370 -3.42 16.08 18.19
CA HIS A 370 -4.54 15.43 18.88
C HIS A 370 -4.51 13.90 18.72
N VAL A 371 -3.58 13.36 17.93
CA VAL A 371 -3.44 11.91 17.77
C VAL A 371 -2.62 11.35 18.92
N ARG A 372 -3.23 10.47 19.69
CA ARG A 372 -2.53 9.65 20.69
C ARG A 372 -1.75 8.53 20.02
N GLN A 373 -0.53 8.31 20.46
CA GLN A 373 0.34 7.20 20.04
C GLN A 373 0.41 6.13 21.14
N TRP A 374 0.87 4.93 20.79
CA TRP A 374 1.02 3.85 21.77
C TRP A 374 1.96 4.21 22.92
N GLN A 375 3.09 4.88 22.60
CA GLN A 375 4.06 5.31 23.60
C GLN A 375 3.49 6.29 24.64
N ASP A 376 2.40 7.00 24.33
CA ASP A 376 1.78 7.96 25.24
C ASP A 376 1.04 7.27 26.40
N ARG A 377 0.74 5.96 26.28
CA ARG A 377 -0.05 5.24 27.28
C ARG A 377 0.45 3.84 27.66
N PHE A 378 1.27 3.21 26.83
CA PHE A 378 1.71 1.83 27.02
C PHE A 378 3.23 1.76 27.08
N THR A 379 3.75 1.24 28.18
CA THR A 379 5.17 0.96 28.35
C THR A 379 5.41 -0.53 28.17
N PRO A 380 6.11 -0.96 27.12
CA PRO A 380 6.44 -2.37 26.93
C PRO A 380 7.47 -2.85 27.97
N SER A 381 7.59 -4.18 28.09
CA SER A 381 8.73 -4.74 28.81
C SER A 381 10.04 -4.42 28.08
N ARG A 382 11.16 -4.37 28.82
CA ARG A 382 12.47 -3.95 28.28
C ARG A 382 12.92 -4.78 27.08
N ASP A 383 12.55 -6.06 27.03
CA ASP A 383 12.91 -6.96 25.93
C ASP A 383 11.91 -6.92 24.75
N GLU A 384 10.85 -6.13 24.87
CA GLU A 384 9.77 -5.97 23.88
C GLU A 384 9.68 -4.55 23.31
N GLU A 385 10.68 -3.69 23.51
CA GLU A 385 10.73 -2.34 22.92
C GLU A 385 10.67 -2.39 21.38
N ASP A 386 9.87 -1.53 20.76
CA ASP A 386 9.67 -1.47 19.31
C ASP A 386 9.25 -0.05 18.88
N ASP A 387 10.17 0.69 18.27
CA ASP A 387 9.94 2.07 17.83
C ASP A 387 8.78 2.19 16.82
N GLU A 388 8.63 1.22 15.91
CA GLU A 388 7.55 1.26 14.91
C GLU A 388 6.18 1.18 15.60
N LEU A 389 6.09 0.40 16.68
CA LEU A 389 4.86 0.27 17.46
C LEU A 389 4.64 1.44 18.39
N ALA A 390 5.70 1.93 19.03
CA ALA A 390 5.65 3.11 19.89
C ALA A 390 5.04 4.33 19.17
N GLU A 391 5.48 4.58 17.93
CA GLU A 391 5.03 5.68 17.06
C GLU A 391 3.67 5.42 16.37
N SER A 392 3.11 4.21 16.48
CA SER A 392 1.84 3.88 15.83
C SER A 392 0.66 4.59 16.51
N PRO A 393 -0.36 5.02 15.74
CA PRO A 393 -1.59 5.58 16.33
C PRO A 393 -2.25 4.58 17.27
N ASP A 394 -2.68 5.08 18.42
CA ASP A 394 -3.40 4.30 19.39
C ASP A 394 -4.91 4.54 19.23
N LEU A 395 -5.64 3.47 18.94
CA LEU A 395 -7.10 3.50 18.89
C LEU A 395 -7.63 3.19 20.30
N GLY A 396 -8.40 4.13 20.84
CA GLY A 396 -9.12 3.94 22.12
C GLY A 396 -10.15 2.80 22.05
N PRO A 397 -10.79 2.45 23.17
CA PRO A 397 -11.88 1.49 23.16
C PRO A 397 -12.96 1.93 22.17
N ALA A 398 -13.39 0.99 21.32
CA ALA A 398 -14.40 1.20 20.28
C ALA A 398 -15.80 1.42 20.87
#